data_AF-A0A355E3B7-F1
#
_entry.id   AF-A0A355E3B7-F1
#
_cell.length_a   1.000
_cell.length_b   1.000
_cell.length_c   1.000
_cell.angle_alpha   90.00
_cell.angle_beta   90.00
_cell.angle_gamma   90.00
#
_symmetry.space_group_name_H-M   'P 1'
#
loop_
_entity.id
_entity.type
_entity.pdbx_description
1 polymer ?
#
loop_
_entity_poly.entity_id
_entity_poly.type
_entity_poly.pdbx_seq_one_letter_code
_entity_poly.pdbx_strand_id
1 'polypeptide(L)'
;MFLSLVLVFCAASYAAALDLLPKDEQKLAKLVTDLDKEAALPDGPGKVGSKLMDQFKVDDARIQGLRGQKLGYGEVSIVLALAEKLPGGISDVNVDSIMALRKGPPVMGWGQIAKKQGVKLGQVLSKVKKVEAAAKWQGKAEAEEMENMGKKAEKAEESARPEKPERMDRPERPERPAKPEHSKH
;
A
#
# COMPACT_ATOMS: atom_id res chain seq x y z
N MET A 1 -38.29 -19.09 -27.79
CA MET A 1 -36.86 -19.06 -27.45
C MET A 1 -36.16 -18.05 -28.36
N PHE A 2 -36.10 -16.78 -28.01
CA PHE A 2 -35.24 -15.82 -28.71
C PHE A 2 -34.90 -14.64 -27.80
N LEU A 3 -33.67 -14.14 -28.01
CA LEU A 3 -33.04 -12.92 -27.50
C LEU A 3 -32.41 -12.97 -26.09
N SER A 4 -31.31 -13.71 -25.98
CA SER A 4 -30.14 -13.23 -25.22
C SER A 4 -29.28 -12.41 -26.17
N LEU A 5 -29.44 -11.08 -26.16
CA LEU A 5 -28.52 -10.15 -26.77
C LEU A 5 -28.26 -9.01 -25.78
N VAL A 6 -27.00 -8.57 -25.77
CA VAL A 6 -26.46 -7.35 -25.15
C VAL A 6 -26.04 -7.48 -23.69
N LEU A 7 -24.74 -7.65 -23.47
CA LEU A 7 -23.89 -6.66 -22.78
C LEU A 7 -22.43 -7.14 -22.77
N VAL A 8 -21.80 -7.16 -23.95
CA VAL A 8 -20.34 -7.00 -24.07
C VAL A 8 -20.12 -5.55 -24.48
N PHE A 9 -20.07 -4.65 -23.49
CA PHE A 9 -19.70 -3.26 -23.72
C PHE A 9 -18.34 -2.98 -23.07
N CYS A 10 -17.33 -3.02 -23.93
CA CYS A 10 -16.14 -2.16 -23.93
C CYS A 10 -15.45 -1.86 -22.58
N ALA A 11 -14.46 -2.66 -22.23
CA ALA A 11 -13.31 -2.16 -21.47
C ALA A 11 -12.44 -1.17 -22.29
N ALA A 12 -12.60 -1.14 -23.62
CA ALA A 12 -11.86 -0.26 -24.52
C ALA A 12 -12.34 1.22 -24.53
N SER A 13 -13.53 1.52 -24.00
CA SER A 13 -14.09 2.88 -24.04
C SER A 13 -13.56 3.82 -22.95
N TYR A 14 -12.98 3.29 -21.86
CA TYR A 14 -12.46 4.14 -20.77
C TYR A 14 -11.17 4.87 -21.14
N ALA A 15 -10.28 4.24 -21.92
CA ALA A 15 -9.01 4.85 -22.31
C ALA A 15 -9.21 6.03 -23.28
N ALA A 16 -10.11 5.89 -24.27
CA ALA A 16 -10.45 6.97 -25.20
C ALA A 16 -11.25 8.12 -24.53
N ALA A 17 -12.05 7.81 -23.51
CA ALA A 17 -12.78 8.84 -22.75
C ALA A 17 -11.86 9.70 -21.87
N LEU A 18 -10.71 9.17 -21.41
CA LEU A 18 -9.73 9.92 -20.63
C LEU A 18 -9.05 11.04 -21.43
N ASP A 19 -8.79 10.83 -22.73
CA ASP A 19 -8.12 11.84 -23.58
C ASP A 19 -8.98 13.09 -23.84
N LEU A 20 -10.30 12.97 -23.72
CA LEU A 20 -11.24 14.10 -23.85
C LEU A 20 -11.43 14.88 -22.55
N LEU A 21 -10.93 14.36 -21.42
CA LEU A 21 -11.03 15.03 -20.14
C LEU A 21 -9.96 16.14 -20.02
N PRO A 22 -10.26 17.23 -19.30
CA PRO A 22 -9.26 18.24 -19.01
C PRO A 22 -8.05 17.60 -18.31
N LYS A 23 -6.84 18.11 -18.60
CA LYS A 23 -5.56 17.57 -18.10
C LYS A 23 -5.53 17.32 -16.59
N ASP A 24 -6.25 18.12 -15.81
CA ASP A 24 -6.30 17.97 -14.35
C ASP A 24 -7.14 16.77 -13.92
N GLU A 25 -8.19 16.40 -14.65
CA GLU A 25 -8.94 15.17 -14.39
C GLU A 25 -8.14 13.93 -14.77
N GLN A 26 -7.39 13.96 -15.87
CA GLN A 26 -6.48 12.88 -16.24
C GLN A 26 -5.41 12.64 -15.17
N LYS A 27 -4.78 13.72 -14.69
CA LYS A 27 -3.79 13.65 -13.60
C LYS A 27 -4.41 13.10 -12.32
N LEU A 28 -5.63 13.55 -11.98
CA LEU A 28 -6.34 13.07 -10.81
C LEU A 28 -6.65 11.57 -10.92
N ALA A 29 -7.14 11.11 -12.07
CA ALA A 29 -7.41 9.70 -12.32
C ALA A 29 -6.14 8.83 -12.21
N LYS A 30 -5.01 9.34 -12.70
CA LYS A 30 -3.71 8.67 -12.54
C LYS A 30 -3.31 8.56 -11.07
N LEU A 31 -3.42 9.65 -10.30
CA LEU A 31 -3.11 9.64 -8.86
C LEU A 31 -4.00 8.69 -8.07
N VAL A 32 -5.31 8.64 -8.37
CA VAL A 32 -6.24 7.67 -7.78
C VAL A 32 -5.77 6.25 -8.04
N THR A 33 -5.48 5.94 -9.30
CA THR A 33 -5.02 4.62 -9.71
C THR A 33 -3.71 4.23 -9.04
N ASP A 34 -2.76 5.17 -8.95
CA ASP A 34 -1.47 4.91 -8.30
C ASP A 34 -1.62 4.72 -6.79
N LEU A 35 -2.51 5.48 -6.13
CA LEU A 35 -2.82 5.29 -4.71
C LEU A 35 -3.51 3.95 -4.44
N ASP A 36 -4.44 3.55 -5.30
CA ASP A 36 -5.13 2.27 -5.17
C ASP A 36 -4.19 1.08 -5.40
N LYS A 37 -3.20 1.22 -6.28
CA LYS A 37 -2.14 0.22 -6.45
C LYS A 37 -1.24 0.12 -5.22
N GLU A 38 -0.84 1.26 -4.65
CA GLU A 38 -0.07 1.28 -3.40
C GLU A 38 -0.84 0.60 -2.27
N ALA A 39 -2.13 0.90 -2.17
CA ALA A 39 -3.01 0.28 -1.19
C ALA A 39 -3.31 -1.21 -1.47
N ALA A 40 -2.98 -1.74 -2.65
CA ALA A 40 -3.14 -3.16 -2.96
C ALA A 40 -1.92 -4.01 -2.54
N LEU A 41 -0.83 -3.37 -2.09
CA LEU A 41 0.33 -4.06 -1.51
C LEU A 41 -0.04 -4.68 -0.14
N PRO A 42 0.68 -5.72 0.33
CA PRO A 42 0.37 -6.40 1.60
C PRO A 42 0.23 -5.46 2.80
N ASP A 43 1.12 -4.48 2.92
CA ASP A 43 1.09 -3.45 3.99
C ASP A 43 0.49 -2.13 3.52
N GLY A 44 0.03 -2.06 2.28
CA GLY A 44 -0.49 -0.86 1.62
C GLY A 44 -1.72 -0.24 2.29
N PRO A 45 -2.78 -1.02 2.61
CA PRO A 45 -4.01 -0.49 3.20
C PRO A 45 -3.77 0.27 4.50
N GLY A 46 -2.90 -0.25 5.38
CA GLY A 46 -2.55 0.37 6.65
C GLY A 46 -1.78 1.67 6.46
N LYS A 47 -0.80 1.70 5.55
CA LYS A 47 0.00 2.90 5.26
C LYS A 47 -0.84 4.01 4.65
N VAL A 48 -1.60 3.70 3.60
CA VAL A 48 -2.46 4.68 2.92
C VAL A 48 -3.56 5.16 3.86
N GLY A 49 -4.17 4.26 4.65
CA GLY A 49 -5.15 4.63 5.68
C GLY A 49 -4.56 5.59 6.72
N SER A 50 -3.39 5.27 7.27
CA SER A 50 -2.67 6.14 8.21
C SER A 50 -2.42 7.54 7.65
N LYS A 51 -1.99 7.64 6.38
CA LYS A 51 -1.77 8.93 5.73
C LYS A 51 -3.04 9.72 5.45
N LEU A 52 -4.15 9.05 5.17
CA LEU A 52 -5.43 9.72 5.05
C LEU A 52 -5.87 10.29 6.40
N MET A 53 -5.70 9.55 7.50
CA MET A 53 -5.99 10.04 8.84
C MET A 53 -5.15 11.27 9.18
N ASP A 54 -3.84 11.19 8.98
CA ASP A 54 -2.90 12.31 9.26
C ASP A 54 -3.25 13.56 8.43
N GLN A 55 -3.44 13.39 7.12
CA GLN A 55 -3.57 14.49 6.19
C GLN A 55 -4.92 15.21 6.29
N PHE A 56 -5.98 14.46 6.59
CA PHE A 56 -7.34 14.98 6.65
C PHE A 56 -7.88 15.12 8.08
N LYS A 57 -7.11 14.72 9.09
CA LYS A 57 -7.50 14.73 10.51
C LYS A 57 -8.81 13.98 10.75
N VAL A 58 -8.94 12.82 10.13
CA VAL A 58 -10.10 11.92 10.25
C VAL A 58 -9.72 10.64 10.98
N ASP A 59 -10.69 9.96 11.56
CA ASP A 59 -10.49 8.63 12.15
C ASP A 59 -10.53 7.52 11.08
N ASP A 60 -10.07 6.32 11.47
CA ASP A 60 -10.12 5.14 10.60
C ASP A 60 -11.58 4.77 10.27
N ALA A 61 -12.51 4.93 11.21
CA ALA A 61 -13.93 4.61 10.99
C ALA A 61 -14.53 5.37 9.80
N ARG A 62 -14.18 6.66 9.62
CA ARG A 62 -14.55 7.47 8.47
C ARG A 62 -14.01 6.87 7.16
N ILE A 63 -12.75 6.48 7.15
CA ILE A 63 -12.08 5.90 5.98
C ILE A 63 -12.73 4.56 5.63
N GLN A 64 -12.90 3.68 6.62
CA GLN A 64 -13.54 2.38 6.43
C GLN A 64 -15.00 2.51 6.01
N GLY A 65 -15.73 3.51 6.51
CA GLY A 65 -17.10 3.80 6.07
C GLY A 65 -17.16 4.13 4.57
N LEU A 66 -16.23 4.95 4.09
CA LEU A 66 -16.11 5.28 2.66
C LEU A 66 -15.63 4.08 1.82
N ARG A 67 -14.73 3.25 2.35
CA ARG A 67 -14.30 1.99 1.71
C ARG A 67 -15.46 0.99 1.60
N GLY A 68 -16.28 0.89 2.65
CA GLY A 68 -17.51 0.06 2.68
C GLY A 68 -18.54 0.49 1.63
N GLN A 69 -18.46 1.73 1.16
CA GLN A 69 -19.23 2.25 0.05
C GLN A 69 -18.67 1.88 -1.35
N LYS A 70 -17.75 0.91 -1.42
CA LYS A 70 -17.03 0.41 -2.61
C LYS A 70 -16.09 1.44 -3.26
N LEU A 71 -15.57 2.38 -2.49
CA LEU A 71 -14.58 3.34 -2.98
C LEU A 71 -13.16 2.78 -2.83
N GLY A 72 -12.30 3.07 -3.82
CA GLY A 72 -10.85 2.93 -3.69
C GLY A 72 -10.29 3.92 -2.66
N TYR A 73 -9.08 3.68 -2.14
CA TYR A 73 -8.40 4.67 -1.29
C TYR A 73 -8.17 5.98 -2.06
N GLY A 74 -7.95 5.90 -3.38
CA GLY A 74 -7.83 7.06 -4.25
C GLY A 74 -9.12 7.88 -4.29
N GLU A 75 -10.27 7.23 -4.45
CA GLU A 75 -11.56 7.93 -4.41
C GLU A 75 -11.91 8.46 -3.02
N VAL A 76 -11.60 7.70 -1.95
CA VAL A 76 -11.73 8.17 -0.56
C VAL A 76 -10.95 9.48 -0.38
N SER A 77 -9.71 9.55 -0.87
CA SER A 77 -8.88 10.76 -0.75
C SER A 77 -9.49 11.98 -1.47
N ILE A 78 -10.21 11.77 -2.58
CA ILE A 78 -10.92 12.85 -3.30
C ILE A 78 -12.11 13.34 -2.50
N VAL A 79 -12.93 12.41 -1.98
CA VAL A 79 -14.11 12.76 -1.17
C VAL A 79 -13.70 13.58 0.04
N LEU A 80 -12.66 13.14 0.76
CA LEU A 80 -12.13 13.87 1.92
C LEU A 80 -11.58 15.24 1.53
N ALA A 81 -10.82 15.34 0.43
CA ALA A 81 -10.26 16.60 -0.03
C ALA A 81 -11.32 17.61 -0.52
N LEU A 82 -12.43 17.12 -1.09
CA LEU A 82 -13.56 17.96 -1.45
C LEU A 82 -14.32 18.41 -0.20
N ALA A 83 -14.61 17.49 0.72
CA ALA A 83 -15.34 17.78 1.94
C ALA A 83 -14.58 18.77 2.85
N GLU A 84 -13.25 18.67 2.95
CA GLU A 84 -12.40 19.61 3.69
C GLU A 84 -12.58 21.08 3.23
N LYS A 85 -12.95 21.29 1.96
CA LYS A 85 -13.12 22.61 1.36
C LYS A 85 -14.55 23.16 1.47
N LEU A 86 -15.49 22.35 1.88
CA LEU A 86 -16.86 22.77 2.10
C LEU A 86 -17.02 23.44 3.48
N PRO A 87 -18.00 24.35 3.64
CA PRO A 87 -18.34 24.87 4.95
C PRO A 87 -18.73 23.73 5.89
N GLY A 88 -18.19 23.72 7.11
CA GLY A 88 -18.33 22.60 8.05
C GLY A 88 -17.32 21.47 7.86
N GLY A 89 -16.43 21.56 6.86
CA GLY A 89 -15.31 20.64 6.68
C GLY A 89 -15.75 19.21 6.38
N ILE A 90 -14.96 18.23 6.85
CA ILE A 90 -15.24 16.82 6.64
C ILE A 90 -16.35 16.36 7.60
N SER A 91 -17.59 16.60 7.22
CA SER A 91 -18.80 16.18 7.92
C SER A 91 -19.58 15.14 7.11
N ASP A 92 -20.46 14.38 7.78
CA ASP A 92 -21.34 13.42 7.10
C ASP A 92 -22.18 14.08 6.01
N VAL A 93 -22.75 15.25 6.30
CA VAL A 93 -23.57 16.01 5.35
C VAL A 93 -22.78 16.34 4.08
N ASN A 94 -21.54 16.79 4.21
CA ASN A 94 -20.69 17.16 3.08
C ASN A 94 -20.24 15.92 2.28
N VAL A 95 -19.86 14.87 2.98
CA VAL A 95 -19.48 13.58 2.39
C VAL A 95 -20.65 12.97 1.62
N ASP A 96 -21.83 12.92 2.23
CA ASP A 96 -23.05 12.38 1.61
C ASP A 96 -23.47 13.22 0.40
N SER A 97 -23.36 14.55 0.46
CA SER A 97 -23.62 15.43 -0.68
C SER A 97 -22.69 15.11 -1.86
N ILE A 98 -21.39 14.94 -1.61
CA ILE A 98 -20.41 14.57 -2.63
C ILE A 98 -20.73 13.18 -3.21
N MET A 99 -21.06 12.22 -2.33
CA MET A 99 -21.38 10.85 -2.73
C MET A 99 -22.68 10.75 -3.52
N ALA A 100 -23.68 11.55 -3.18
CA ALA A 100 -24.93 11.66 -3.92
C ALA A 100 -24.70 12.16 -5.35
N LEU A 101 -23.77 13.10 -5.57
CA LEU A 101 -23.41 13.56 -6.92
C LEU A 101 -22.59 12.53 -7.71
N ARG A 102 -21.79 11.72 -7.00
CA ARG A 102 -20.97 10.67 -7.61
C ARG A 102 -21.79 9.46 -8.02
N LYS A 103 -22.80 9.08 -7.23
CA LYS A 103 -23.62 7.86 -7.42
C LYS A 103 -25.00 8.13 -8.00
N GLY A 104 -25.53 9.34 -7.82
CA GLY A 104 -26.85 9.72 -8.29
C GLY A 104 -26.86 9.94 -9.81
N PRO A 105 -28.02 9.75 -10.47
CA PRO A 105 -28.19 10.13 -11.87
C PRO A 105 -28.38 11.66 -11.98
N PRO A 106 -27.67 12.36 -12.90
CA PRO A 106 -26.57 11.86 -13.75
C PRO A 106 -25.28 11.67 -12.96
N VAL A 107 -24.55 10.58 -13.25
CA VAL A 107 -23.25 10.29 -12.62
C VAL A 107 -22.25 11.40 -13.00
N MET A 108 -21.83 12.19 -12.03
CA MET A 108 -20.87 13.27 -12.25
C MET A 108 -19.43 12.81 -12.06
N GLY A 109 -18.53 13.34 -12.89
CA GLY A 109 -17.09 13.20 -12.72
C GLY A 109 -16.56 14.06 -11.57
N TRP A 110 -15.38 13.73 -11.04
CA TRP A 110 -14.79 14.45 -9.90
C TRP A 110 -14.58 15.95 -10.16
N GLY A 111 -14.21 16.36 -11.37
CA GLY A 111 -14.07 17.79 -11.70
C GLY A 111 -15.41 18.50 -11.81
N GLN A 112 -16.47 17.83 -12.28
CA GLN A 112 -17.83 18.37 -12.26
C GLN A 112 -18.34 18.55 -10.82
N ILE A 113 -18.10 17.57 -9.95
CA ILE A 113 -18.45 17.64 -8.53
C ILE A 113 -17.69 18.80 -7.86
N ALA A 114 -16.37 18.89 -8.09
CA ALA A 114 -15.55 19.99 -7.57
C ALA A 114 -16.10 21.35 -8.00
N LYS A 115 -16.41 21.51 -9.30
CA LYS A 115 -16.98 22.74 -9.85
C LYS A 115 -18.34 23.07 -9.23
N LYS A 116 -19.22 22.07 -9.08
CA LYS A 116 -20.56 22.25 -8.49
C LYS A 116 -20.49 22.68 -7.03
N GLN A 117 -19.50 22.19 -6.30
CA GLN A 117 -19.24 22.54 -4.90
C GLN A 117 -18.39 23.82 -4.74
N GLY A 118 -18.05 24.52 -5.83
CA GLY A 118 -17.24 25.74 -5.78
C GLY A 118 -15.75 25.51 -5.48
N VAL A 119 -15.27 24.27 -5.58
CA VAL A 119 -13.89 23.87 -5.28
C VAL A 119 -13.07 23.76 -6.56
N LYS A 120 -11.85 24.30 -6.56
CA LYS A 120 -10.90 24.14 -7.68
C LYS A 120 -10.30 22.74 -7.66
N LEU A 121 -10.42 22.00 -8.77
CA LEU A 121 -9.88 20.65 -8.90
C LEU A 121 -8.38 20.55 -8.60
N GLY A 122 -7.60 21.58 -8.96
CA GLY A 122 -6.17 21.64 -8.66
C GLY A 122 -5.84 21.57 -7.16
N GLN A 123 -6.72 22.06 -6.28
CA GLN A 123 -6.52 21.94 -4.82
C GLN A 123 -6.72 20.51 -4.34
N VAL A 124 -7.75 19.84 -4.87
CA VAL A 124 -8.03 18.42 -4.62
C VAL A 124 -6.85 17.59 -5.10
N LEU A 125 -6.39 17.80 -6.33
CA LEU A 125 -5.24 17.13 -6.93
C LEU A 125 -3.98 17.29 -6.06
N SER A 126 -3.70 18.50 -5.56
CA SER A 126 -2.57 18.75 -4.68
C SER A 126 -2.63 17.92 -3.39
N LYS A 127 -3.82 17.79 -2.79
CA LYS A 127 -4.03 16.99 -1.58
C LYS A 127 -3.85 15.50 -1.84
N VAL A 128 -4.48 14.96 -2.90
CA VAL A 128 -4.34 13.56 -3.29
C VAL A 128 -2.88 13.22 -3.62
N LYS A 129 -2.17 14.10 -4.33
CA LYS A 129 -0.73 13.93 -4.63
C LYS A 129 0.13 13.86 -3.36
N LYS A 130 -0.21 14.61 -2.30
CA LYS A 130 0.52 14.54 -1.03
C LYS A 130 0.34 13.19 -0.35
N VAL A 131 -0.87 12.63 -0.36
CA VAL A 131 -1.14 11.30 0.20
C VAL A 131 -0.38 10.24 -0.58
N GLU A 132 -0.41 10.31 -1.92
CA GLU A 132 0.30 9.38 -2.79
C GLU A 132 1.81 9.42 -2.62
N ALA A 133 2.40 10.62 -2.60
CA ALA A 133 3.84 10.76 -2.40
C ALA A 133 4.27 10.25 -1.01
N ALA A 134 3.48 10.52 0.04
CA ALA A 134 3.78 10.09 1.40
C ALA A 134 3.69 8.56 1.54
N ALA A 135 2.67 7.93 0.93
CA ALA A 135 2.52 6.48 0.94
C ALA A 135 3.71 5.79 0.25
N LYS A 136 4.11 6.29 -0.93
CA LYS A 136 5.26 5.75 -1.68
C LYS A 136 6.60 5.92 -0.96
N TRP A 137 6.82 7.06 -0.30
CA TRP A 137 8.08 7.31 0.40
C TRP A 137 8.27 6.39 1.62
N GLN A 138 7.21 6.14 2.39
CA GLN A 138 7.29 5.20 3.51
C GLN A 138 7.48 3.76 3.04
N GLY A 139 6.85 3.36 1.93
CA GLY A 139 7.11 2.05 1.32
C GLY A 139 8.59 1.83 0.97
N LYS A 140 9.27 2.87 0.48
CA LYS A 140 10.72 2.81 0.20
C LYS A 140 11.58 2.82 1.46
N ALA A 141 11.30 3.73 2.40
CA ALA A 141 12.09 3.84 3.63
C ALA A 141 12.01 2.56 4.48
N GLU A 142 10.83 1.95 4.61
CA GLU A 142 10.68 0.68 5.33
C GLU A 142 11.28 -0.50 4.58
N ALA A 143 11.23 -0.52 3.24
CA ALA A 143 11.90 -1.56 2.45
C ALA A 143 13.44 -1.49 2.61
N GLU A 144 14.01 -0.29 2.60
CA GLU A 144 15.44 -0.05 2.85
C GLU A 144 15.84 -0.40 4.30
N GLU A 145 14.97 -0.15 5.28
CA GLU A 145 15.20 -0.53 6.68
C GLU A 145 15.13 -2.05 6.87
N MET A 146 14.14 -2.73 6.27
CA MET A 146 14.04 -4.19 6.29
C MET A 146 15.21 -4.87 5.59
N GLU A 147 15.69 -4.33 4.46
CA GLU A 147 16.88 -4.82 3.78
C GLU A 147 18.14 -4.70 4.67
N ASN A 148 18.30 -3.56 5.34
CA ASN A 148 19.40 -3.35 6.28
C ASN A 148 19.32 -4.27 7.52
N MET A 149 18.12 -4.51 8.06
CA MET A 149 17.92 -5.48 9.14
C MET A 149 18.20 -6.92 8.71
N GLY A 150 17.79 -7.32 7.50
CA GLY A 150 18.09 -8.63 6.93
C GLY A 150 19.60 -8.88 6.79
N LYS A 151 20.33 -7.91 6.22
CA LYS A 151 21.80 -7.96 6.13
C LYS A 151 22.48 -8.03 7.51
N LYS A 152 21.92 -7.35 8.52
CA LYS A 152 22.44 -7.38 9.89
C LYS A 152 22.16 -8.72 10.58
N ALA A 153 21.01 -9.34 10.31
CA ALA A 153 20.66 -10.66 10.81
C ALA A 153 21.54 -11.76 10.18
N GLU A 154 21.77 -11.70 8.87
CA GLU A 154 22.64 -12.65 8.15
C GLU A 154 24.08 -12.60 8.68
N LYS A 155 24.62 -11.39 8.93
CA LYS A 155 25.95 -11.20 9.52
C LYS A 155 26.03 -11.70 10.98
N ALA A 156 24.94 -11.60 11.74
CA ALA A 156 24.86 -12.11 13.11
C ALA A 156 24.75 -13.64 13.16
N GLU A 157 24.12 -14.26 12.15
CA GLU A 157 24.02 -15.72 12.02
C GLU A 157 25.36 -16.36 11.60
N GLU A 158 26.12 -15.71 10.71
CA GLU A 158 27.45 -16.17 10.30
C GLU A 158 28.49 -16.09 11.44
N SER A 159 28.33 -15.14 12.36
CA SER A 159 29.21 -14.98 13.54
C SER A 159 28.75 -15.76 14.78
N ALA A 160 27.61 -16.45 14.72
CA ALA A 160 27.09 -17.31 15.78
C ALA A 160 27.41 -18.81 15.57
N ARG A 161 28.13 -19.18 14.50
CA ARG A 161 28.65 -20.55 14.34
C ARG A 161 29.79 -20.75 15.35
N PRO A 162 29.65 -21.60 16.40
CA PRO A 162 30.70 -21.76 17.38
C PRO A 162 31.90 -22.46 16.73
N GLU A 163 33.05 -21.80 16.67
CA GLU A 163 34.34 -22.49 16.54
C GLU A 163 34.46 -23.42 17.73
N LYS A 164 34.27 -24.71 17.47
CA LYS A 164 34.39 -25.82 18.41
C LYS A 164 35.77 -25.74 19.12
N PRO A 165 35.86 -25.51 20.44
CA PRO A 165 37.12 -25.58 21.16
C PRO A 165 37.23 -26.95 21.86
N GLU A 166 38.04 -27.85 21.33
CA GLU A 166 38.55 -29.01 22.09
C GLU A 166 40.09 -28.92 22.07
N ARG A 167 40.66 -28.16 23.02
CA ARG A 167 41.35 -28.65 24.22
C ARG A 167 42.51 -29.63 23.97
N MET A 168 43.71 -29.05 24.01
CA MET A 168 44.93 -29.47 24.73
C MET A 168 45.11 -30.93 25.20
N ASP A 169 46.29 -31.44 24.81
CA ASP A 169 47.27 -32.25 25.55
C ASP A 169 47.01 -33.74 25.85
N ARG A 170 47.74 -34.61 25.14
CA ARG A 170 48.56 -35.66 25.78
C ARG A 170 49.64 -36.21 24.83
N PRO A 171 50.92 -36.25 25.21
CA PRO A 171 51.98 -36.83 24.39
C PRO A 171 52.01 -38.37 24.57
N GLU A 172 51.94 -39.13 23.48
CA GLU A 172 52.19 -40.58 23.50
C GLU A 172 53.65 -40.89 23.14
N ARG A 173 54.36 -41.46 24.12
CA ARG A 173 55.67 -42.14 24.00
C ARG A 173 55.62 -43.35 24.93
N PRO A 174 56.27 -44.50 24.68
CA PRO A 174 56.80 -45.12 23.46
C PRO A 174 56.27 -46.57 23.23
N GLU A 175 56.60 -47.15 22.06
CA GLU A 175 56.35 -48.56 21.68
C GLU A 175 57.16 -49.62 22.45
N ARG A 176 56.60 -50.86 22.44
CA ARG A 176 57.11 -52.21 22.81
C ARG A 176 57.02 -52.66 24.28
N PRO A 177 56.84 -53.99 24.56
CA PRO A 177 57.13 -55.16 23.71
C PRO A 177 55.99 -56.18 23.53
N ALA A 178 56.14 -57.02 22.50
CA ALA A 178 55.32 -58.20 22.25
C ALA A 178 55.96 -59.49 22.81
N LYS A 179 55.09 -60.43 23.20
CA LYS A 179 55.27 -61.86 23.56
C LYS A 179 55.76 -62.17 24.99
N PRO A 180 55.47 -63.37 25.53
CA PRO A 180 54.69 -64.51 24.97
C PRO A 180 53.67 -65.15 25.94
N GLU A 181 52.71 -65.93 25.43
CA GLU A 181 52.15 -67.02 26.23
C GLU A 181 51.98 -68.30 25.38
N HIS A 182 52.76 -69.32 25.79
CA HIS A 182 52.54 -70.76 25.56
C HIS A 182 51.22 -71.17 26.24
N SER A 183 50.48 -72.26 25.97
CA SER A 183 50.76 -73.57 25.37
C SER A 183 49.46 -74.40 25.32
N LYS A 184 49.50 -75.51 24.55
CA LYS A 184 48.64 -76.74 24.58
C LYS A 184 47.28 -76.70 23.87
N HIS A 185 47.17 -77.43 22.75
CA HIS A 185 46.87 -78.87 22.80
C HIS A 185 47.40 -79.61 21.56
#